data_AF-A0A933BNQ8-F1
#
_entry.id   AF-A0A933BNQ8-F1
#
_cell.length_a   1.000
_cell.length_b   1.000
_cell.length_c   1.000
_cell.angle_alpha   90.00
_cell.angle_beta   90.00
_cell.angle_gamma   90.00
#
_symmetry.space_group_name_H-M   'P 1'
#
loop_
_entity.id
_entity.type
_entity.pdbx_description
1 polymer ?
#
loop_
_entity_poly.entity_id
_entity_poly.type
_entity_poly.pdbx_seq_one_letter_code
_entity_poly.pdbx_strand_id
1 'polypeptide(L)' 'HIFRIGRYLGFTRRRTPGWKAAADITRALKRFDAADPLRYDFALCHLGISGNCPVRKDPDKCRICPLLSSCARGRMLA' A
#
# COMPACT_ATOMS: atom_id res chain seq x y z
N HIS A 1 7.45 3.44 4.62
CA HIS A 1 6.22 3.78 3.87
C HIS A 1 5.52 2.55 3.32
N ILE A 2 6.22 1.71 2.54
CA ILE A 2 5.65 0.52 1.91
C ILE A 2 4.93 -0.43 2.86
N PHE A 3 5.50 -0.75 4.03
CA PHE A 3 4.85 -1.67 4.98
C PHE A 3 3.45 -1.20 5.43
N ARG A 4 3.31 0.10 5.69
CA ARG A 4 2.03 0.71 6.08
C ARG A 4 1.02 0.63 4.95
N ILE A 5 1.43 0.99 3.74
CA ILE A 5 0.58 0.98 2.56
C ILE A 5 0.19 -0.45 2.18
N GLY A 6 1.14 -1.39 2.20
CA GLY A 6 0.91 -2.82 2.01
C GLY A 6 -0.09 -3.39 3.02
N ARG A 7 -0.10 -2.92 4.28
CA ARG A 7 -1.17 -3.27 5.22
C ARG A 7 -2.52 -2.70 4.82
N TYR A 8 -2.59 -1.45 4.35
CA TYR A 8 -3.85 -0.85 3.89
C TYR A 8 -4.41 -1.54 2.65
N LEU A 9 -3.55 -2.04 1.77
CA LEU A 9 -3.92 -2.80 0.57
C LEU A 9 -4.10 -4.31 0.84
N GLY A 10 -3.93 -4.76 2.09
CA GLY A 10 -4.09 -6.17 2.45
C GLY A 10 -2.97 -7.11 1.95
N PHE A 11 -1.83 -6.57 1.52
CA PHE A 11 -0.68 -7.35 1.04
C PHE A 11 0.07 -8.09 2.15
N THR A 12 -0.02 -7.61 3.39
CA THR A 12 0.48 -8.34 4.56
C THR A 12 -0.43 -8.14 5.76
N ARG A 13 -0.58 -9.19 6.57
CA ARG A 13 -1.29 -9.15 7.86
C ARG A 13 -0.34 -8.93 9.05
N ARG A 14 0.98 -8.97 8.82
CA ARG A 14 2.00 -8.87 9.88
C ARG A 14 1.98 -7.51 10.55
N ARG A 15 2.07 -7.50 11.89
CA ARG A 15 2.00 -6.28 12.71
C ARG A 15 3.32 -5.52 12.79
N THR A 16 4.44 -6.21 12.61
CA THR A 16 5.79 -5.65 12.69
C THR A 16 6.44 -5.65 11.30
N PRO A 17 7.15 -4.58 10.91
CA PRO A 17 7.97 -4.60 9.72
C PRO A 17 9.13 -5.60 9.86
N GLY A 18 9.57 -6.17 8.75
CA GLY A 18 10.69 -7.12 8.72
C GLY A 18 10.69 -7.93 7.44
N TRP A 19 11.70 -8.79 7.26
CA TRP A 19 11.89 -9.57 6.04
C TRP A 19 10.64 -10.35 5.63
N LYS A 20 9.97 -11.02 6.58
CA LYS A 20 8.76 -11.79 6.27
C LYS A 20 7.60 -10.89 5.78
N ALA A 21 7.50 -9.65 6.28
CA ALA A 21 6.50 -8.70 5.81
C ALA A 21 6.83 -8.15 4.43
N ALA A 22 8.11 -7.86 4.17
CA ALA A 22 8.58 -7.47 2.84
C ALA A 22 8.31 -8.58 1.82
N ALA A 23 8.63 -9.83 2.15
CA ALA A 23 8.36 -10.99 1.29
C ALA A 23 6.86 -11.17 0.98
N ASP A 24 5.98 -10.96 1.97
CA ASP A 24 4.52 -11.00 1.73
C ASP A 24 4.08 -9.89 0.75
N ILE A 25 4.60 -8.68 0.92
CA ILE A 25 4.31 -7.54 0.04
C ILE A 25 4.81 -7.83 -1.38
N THR A 26 6.06 -8.25 -1.55
CA THR A 26 6.60 -8.59 -2.88
C THR A 26 5.80 -9.72 -3.54
N ARG A 27 5.39 -10.75 -2.79
CA ARG A 27 4.52 -11.82 -3.32
C ARG A 27 3.17 -11.28 -3.77
N ALA A 28 2.59 -10.34 -3.01
CA ALA A 28 1.36 -9.69 -3.40
C ALA A 28 1.52 -8.85 -4.68
N LEU A 29 2.64 -8.14 -4.83
CA LEU A 29 2.98 -7.32 -5.99
C LEU A 29 3.24 -8.16 -7.26
N LYS A 30 3.85 -9.35 -7.10
CA LYS A 30 4.06 -10.32 -8.19
C LYS A 30 2.78 -10.76 -8.91
N ARG A 31 1.61 -10.58 -8.29
CA ARG A 31 0.31 -10.87 -8.92
C ARG A 31 -0.08 -9.83 -9.98
N PHE A 32 0.51 -8.64 -9.93
CA PHE A 32 0.29 -7.58 -10.92
C PHE A 32 1.37 -7.60 -11.99
N ASP A 33 2.61 -7.89 -11.59
CA ASP A 33 3.72 -8.12 -12.52
C ASP A 33 4.75 -9.06 -11.90
N ALA A 34 4.86 -10.25 -12.47
CA ALA A 34 5.78 -11.27 -12.00
C ALA A 34 7.23 -11.00 -12.43
N ALA A 35 7.43 -10.30 -13.56
CA ALA A 35 8.74 -9.99 -14.12
C ALA A 35 9.40 -8.82 -13.38
N ASP A 36 8.63 -7.77 -13.07
CA ASP A 36 9.08 -6.65 -12.26
C ASP A 36 8.02 -6.23 -11.22
N PRO A 37 7.93 -6.93 -10.08
CA PRO A 37 7.06 -6.52 -8.98
C PRO A 37 7.55 -5.23 -8.28
N LEU A 38 8.82 -4.86 -8.44
CA LEU A 38 9.44 -3.74 -7.71
C LEU A 38 9.05 -2.38 -8.31
N ARG A 39 8.67 -2.30 -9.59
CA ARG A 39 8.11 -1.07 -10.16
C ARG A 39 6.91 -0.53 -9.38
N TYR A 40 6.08 -1.43 -8.85
CA TYR A 40 4.95 -1.06 -8.01
C TYR A 40 5.39 -0.65 -6.60
N ASP A 41 6.44 -1.27 -6.07
CA ASP A 41 7.02 -0.89 -4.78
C ASP A 41 7.50 0.56 -4.81
N PHE A 42 8.19 0.96 -5.89
CA PHE A 42 8.63 2.33 -6.10
C PHE A 42 7.48 3.34 -6.08
N ALA A 43 6.42 3.08 -6.86
CA ALA A 43 5.25 3.95 -6.92
C ALA A 43 4.53 4.07 -5.56
N LEU A 44 4.36 2.95 -4.85
CA LEU A 44 3.74 2.94 -3.52
C LEU A 44 4.62 3.63 -2.47
N CYS A 45 5.94 3.49 -2.56
CA CYS A 45 6.86 4.17 -1.67
C CYS A 45 6.77 5.68 -1.85
N HIS A 46 6.79 6.17 -3.10
CA HIS A 46 6.65 7.59 -3.42
C HIS A 46 5.30 8.15 -2.96
N LEU A 47 4.19 7.44 -3.19
CA LEU A 47 2.86 7.82 -2.66
C LEU A 47 2.88 8.05 -1.14
N GLY A 48 3.64 7.22 -0.41
CA GLY A 48 3.81 7.35 1.03
C GLY A 48 4.77 8.44 1.48
N ILE A 49 5.77 8.81 0.66
CA ILE A 49 6.75 9.87 0.93
C ILE A 49 6.13 11.25 0.65
N SER A 50 5.41 11.40 -0.47
CA SER A 50 4.72 12.65 -0.83
C SER A 50 3.57 13.03 0.13
N GLY A 51 3.23 12.17 1.09
CA GLY A 51 2.16 12.42 2.05
C GLY A 51 0.74 12.26 1.47
N ASN A 52 0.63 11.71 0.26
CA ASN A 52 -0.64 11.42 -0.41
C ASN A 52 -1.32 10.16 0.17
N CYS A 53 -0.55 9.23 0.73
CA CYS A 53 -1.07 8.19 1.63
C CYS A 53 -0.80 8.55 3.10
N PRO A 54 -1.77 9.18 3.80
CA PRO A 54 -1.57 9.78 5.11
C PRO A 54 -1.47 8.72 6.22
N VAL A 55 -0.68 9.02 7.26
CA VAL A 55 -0.47 8.12 8.41
C VAL A 55 -1.75 7.99 9.25
N ARG A 56 -2.50 9.07 9.40
CA ARG A 56 -3.88 9.09 9.92
C ARG A 56 -4.84 9.17 8.73
N LYS A 57 -6.07 8.65 8.89
CA LYS A 57 -7.07 8.70 7.81
C LYS A 57 -7.41 10.17 7.56
N ASP A 58 -7.35 10.58 6.30
CA ASP A 58 -7.69 11.92 5.82
C ASP A 58 -8.70 11.75 4.68
N PRO A 59 -9.98 12.12 4.88
CA PRO A 59 -11.01 11.89 3.88
C PRO A 59 -10.74 12.55 2.53
N ASP A 60 -10.17 13.75 2.53
CA ASP A 60 -9.98 14.54 1.30
C ASP A 60 -8.90 13.90 0.43
N LYS A 61 -7.79 13.48 1.05
CA LYS A 61 -6.73 12.73 0.35
C LYS A 61 -7.16 11.32 -0.04
N CYS A 62 -7.96 10.64 0.79
CA CYS A 62 -8.40 9.29 0.50
C CYS A 62 -9.38 9.22 -0.68
N ARG A 63 -10.31 10.19 -0.80
CA ARG A 63 -11.32 10.22 -1.88
C ARG A 63 -10.70 10.34 -3.27
N ILE A 64 -9.62 11.11 -3.41
CA ILE A 64 -8.91 11.30 -4.68
C ILE A 64 -7.84 10.22 -4.95
N CYS A 65 -7.62 9.29 -4.01
CA CYS A 65 -6.58 8.28 -4.14
C CYS A 65 -6.96 7.22 -5.19
N PRO A 66 -6.13 6.96 -6.22
CA PRO A 66 -6.43 5.95 -7.25
C PRO A 66 -6.60 4.53 -6.69
N LEU A 67 -6.10 4.27 -5.49
CA LEU A 67 -6.16 2.97 -4.83
C LEU A 67 -7.35 2.85 -3.86
N LEU A 68 -8.27 3.83 -3.80
CA LEU A 68 -9.37 3.87 -2.84
C LEU A 68 -10.21 2.59 -2.82
N SER A 69 -10.56 2.07 -4.01
CA SER A 69 -11.35 0.84 -4.18
C SER A 69 -10.71 -0.39 -3.52
N SER A 70 -9.37 -0.46 -3.55
CA SER A 70 -8.58 -1.56 -2.99
C SER A 70 -8.02 -1.28 -1.59
N CYS A 71 -8.24 -0.07 -1.05
CA CYS A 71 -7.69 0.35 0.23
C CYS A 71 -8.65 0.03 1.39
N ALA A 72 -8.29 -0.91 2.25
CA ALA A 72 -9.07 -1.31 3.42
C ALA A 72 -9.33 -0.16 4.41
N ARG A 73 -8.49 0.88 4.41
CA ARG A 73 -8.64 2.06 5.28
C ARG A 73 -9.49 3.17 4.64
N GLY A 74 -9.37 3.33 3.33
CA GLY A 74 -10.03 4.38 2.55
C GLY A 74 -11.46 4.02 2.18
N ARG A 75 -11.72 2.76 1.79
CA ARG A 75 -13.01 2.31 1.26
C ARG A 75 -14.22 2.48 2.17
N MET A 76 -14.01 2.76 3.46
CA MET A 76 -15.08 3.17 4.39
C MET A 76 -15.59 4.60 4.12
N LEU A 77 -15.04 5.29 3.12
CA LEU A 77 -15.44 6.63 2.65
C LEU A 77 -15.98 6.62 1.23
N ALA A 78 -15.91 5.47 0.54
CA ALA A 78 -16.38 5.29 -0.83
C ALA A 78 -17.88 4.99 -0.84
#